data_AF-A0AAD9HYM3-F1
#
_entry.id   AF-A0AAD9HYM3-F1
#
_cell.length_a   1.000
_cell.length_b   1.000
_cell.length_c   1.000
_cell.angle_alpha   90.00
_cell.angle_beta   90.00
_cell.angle_gamma   90.00
#
_symmetry.space_group_name_H-M   'P 1'
#
loop_
_entity.id
_entity.type
_entity.pdbx_description
1 polymer ?
#
loop_
_entity_poly.entity_id
_entity_poly.type
_entity_poly.pdbx_seq_one_letter_code
_entity_poly.pdbx_strand_id
1 'polypeptide(L)'
;MGSQDAERHGRQAYAEADIMGQFSVLNSFSVLAYGFELPSHADRDAVAVAVQTSLAKLVEKIPFLGYQVATDGSGTRTAEPWPQDVAREGVRIRICDDLIPSMAELLADKAPVSKLDGKVLCPWPALPLPHGIQGPVPIVHLQVNFIRGGVILNLSAHHTMMDGTADFQFLKLLATVLNGRELDAADVEQANRRRDGVVPLLAEGEPAEDCSYLVPPPGWKMTMPTSWPKWAYFMMPEAALARLADTVRAADDKQDGLSKDGLSKDGLSKDGLSKDGLSKDDILSAFYWQRLCAIRIAQGAPPSTSSKLTRAINARAGLGIPAGYLGAHVSVALVRLPMGRVTGLTVAQLARALRQELRRAAAPRTLRSVVTAIARTPPAARGALLYTGTHDVHADVGCTNVSRAAVPKGAWGPLGPCRWYRRPDAAPIPGSFRLQEAEGGVHPIAVCLFEGELKALEQDEAWGKYATCIVSLVDGAVSCSQTRR
;
A
#
# COMPACT_ATOMS: atom_id res chain seq x y z
N MET A 1 45.42 -1.65 -16.97
CA MET A 1 44.49 -1.87 -15.84
C MET A 1 44.25 -0.54 -15.12
N GLY A 2 43.58 0.43 -15.76
CA GLY A 2 43.48 1.77 -15.17
C GLY A 2 42.44 2.73 -15.73
N SER A 3 41.52 2.30 -16.62
CA SER A 3 40.45 3.18 -17.12
C SER A 3 39.03 2.68 -16.84
N GLN A 4 38.83 1.37 -16.60
CA GLN A 4 37.49 0.83 -16.28
C GLN A 4 37.06 1.05 -14.82
N ASP A 5 38.02 1.21 -13.89
CA ASP A 5 37.69 1.50 -12.50
C ASP A 5 37.26 2.95 -12.28
N ALA A 6 37.75 3.91 -13.08
CA ALA A 6 37.39 5.32 -12.95
C ALA A 6 35.95 5.63 -13.41
N GLU A 7 35.43 4.95 -14.44
CA GLU A 7 34.03 5.11 -14.88
C GLU A 7 33.02 4.51 -13.89
N ARG A 8 33.42 3.55 -13.07
CA ARG A 8 32.57 3.00 -12.00
C ARG A 8 32.38 3.97 -10.83
N HIS A 9 33.27 4.94 -10.66
CA HIS A 9 33.25 5.91 -9.55
C HIS A 9 32.41 7.16 -9.85
N GLY A 10 31.79 7.26 -11.03
CA GLY A 10 30.96 8.41 -11.44
C GLY A 10 29.45 8.16 -11.49
N ARG A 11 28.95 6.96 -11.16
CA ARG A 11 27.50 6.74 -11.10
C ARG A 11 26.94 7.56 -9.93
N GLN A 12 26.08 8.55 -10.24
CA GLN A 12 25.32 9.28 -9.22
C GLN A 12 24.66 8.26 -8.27
N ALA A 13 24.59 8.58 -6.98
CA ALA A 13 24.05 7.72 -5.91
C ALA A 13 22.63 7.15 -6.17
N TYR A 14 21.96 7.63 -7.21
CA TYR A 14 20.60 7.31 -7.63
C TYR A 14 20.50 6.62 -8.98
N ALA A 15 21.61 6.31 -9.65
CA ALA A 15 21.58 5.86 -11.04
C ALA A 15 20.72 4.60 -11.27
N GLU A 16 20.48 3.76 -10.25
CA GLU A 16 19.68 2.54 -10.37
C GLU A 16 18.52 2.54 -9.36
N ALA A 17 17.31 2.13 -9.79
CA ALA A 17 16.25 1.82 -8.84
C ALA A 17 16.59 0.55 -8.06
N ASP A 18 15.98 0.38 -6.88
CA ASP A 18 16.14 -0.84 -6.10
C ASP A 18 15.79 -2.07 -6.93
N ILE A 19 16.55 -3.14 -6.78
CA ILE A 19 16.32 -4.38 -7.54
C ILE A 19 14.91 -4.94 -7.31
N MET A 20 14.36 -4.74 -6.10
CA MET A 20 12.99 -5.12 -5.74
C MET A 20 11.92 -4.25 -6.43
N GLY A 21 12.27 -3.08 -6.96
CA GLY A 21 11.39 -2.23 -7.78
C GLY A 21 11.32 -2.64 -9.25
N GLN A 22 12.13 -3.61 -9.69
CA GLN A 22 12.30 -3.96 -11.10
C GLN A 22 11.18 -4.83 -11.71
N PHE A 23 10.12 -5.16 -10.95
CA PHE A 23 8.93 -5.83 -11.48
C PHE A 23 8.10 -4.93 -12.39
N SER A 24 7.64 -5.44 -13.53
CA SER A 24 6.86 -4.68 -14.52
C SER A 24 5.56 -4.10 -13.96
N VAL A 25 4.87 -4.83 -13.07
CA VAL A 25 3.65 -4.35 -12.41
C VAL A 25 3.89 -3.08 -11.59
N LEU A 26 5.11 -2.85 -11.09
CA LEU A 26 5.51 -1.67 -10.32
C LEU A 26 5.93 -0.50 -11.20
N ASN A 27 5.88 -0.64 -12.53
CA ASN A 27 6.12 0.46 -13.46
C ASN A 27 4.86 1.35 -13.61
N SER A 28 4.44 1.92 -12.48
CA SER A 28 3.22 2.70 -12.31
C SER A 28 3.31 3.55 -11.03
N PHE A 29 2.30 4.36 -10.74
CA PHE A 29 2.28 5.22 -9.55
C PHE A 29 1.47 4.63 -8.40
N SER A 30 2.04 4.69 -7.20
CA SER A 30 1.28 4.74 -5.95
C SER A 30 0.60 6.11 -5.86
N VAL A 31 -0.74 6.11 -5.74
CA VAL A 31 -1.52 7.34 -5.59
C VAL A 31 -2.31 7.33 -4.29
N LEU A 32 -2.19 8.43 -3.54
CA LEU A 32 -2.86 8.64 -2.25
C LEU A 32 -3.37 10.08 -2.16
N ALA A 33 -4.57 10.27 -1.64
CA ALA A 33 -5.20 11.57 -1.43
C ALA A 33 -5.38 11.86 0.07
N TYR A 34 -5.04 13.07 0.48
CA TYR A 34 -5.06 13.56 1.85
C TYR A 34 -5.96 14.80 1.94
N GLY A 35 -7.00 14.75 2.77
CA GLY A 35 -7.96 15.84 2.90
C GLY A 35 -7.67 16.77 4.06
N PHE A 36 -7.73 18.08 3.79
CA PHE A 36 -7.49 19.14 4.77
C PHE A 36 -8.62 20.18 4.72
N GLU A 37 -9.17 20.53 5.89
CA GLU A 37 -10.10 21.66 6.00
C GLU A 37 -9.34 22.97 5.92
N LEU A 38 -9.87 23.91 5.14
CA LEU A 38 -9.34 25.26 5.05
C LEU A 38 -10.37 26.26 5.58
N PRO A 39 -9.96 27.26 6.37
CA PRO A 39 -10.83 28.37 6.73
C PRO A 39 -11.44 29.05 5.49
N SER A 40 -12.63 29.65 5.64
CA SER A 40 -13.31 30.35 4.53
C SER A 40 -12.51 31.53 3.96
N HIS A 41 -11.59 32.09 4.75
CA HIS A 41 -10.69 33.18 4.38
C HIS A 41 -9.27 32.69 4.04
N ALA A 42 -9.06 31.38 3.86
CA ALA A 42 -7.76 30.84 3.53
C ALA A 42 -7.30 31.35 2.15
N ASP A 43 -6.07 31.85 2.10
CA ASP A 43 -5.41 32.21 0.86
C ASP A 43 -4.93 30.94 0.14
N ARG A 44 -5.67 30.56 -0.91
CA ARG A 44 -5.36 29.37 -1.73
C ARG A 44 -4.02 29.51 -2.45
N ASP A 45 -3.63 30.71 -2.85
CA ASP A 45 -2.35 30.94 -3.53
C ASP A 45 -1.20 30.78 -2.55
N ALA A 46 -1.33 31.30 -1.33
CA ALA A 46 -0.34 31.07 -0.27
C ALA A 46 -0.19 29.58 0.08
N VAL A 47 -1.28 28.81 0.11
CA VAL A 47 -1.24 27.35 0.31
C VAL A 47 -0.49 26.67 -0.84
N ALA A 48 -0.79 27.03 -2.09
CA ALA A 48 -0.12 26.48 -3.27
C ALA A 48 1.39 26.77 -3.26
N VAL A 49 1.76 28.02 -2.99
CA VAL A 49 3.16 28.45 -2.88
C VAL A 49 3.87 27.70 -1.76
N ALA A 50 3.25 27.52 -0.59
CA ALA A 50 3.86 26.79 0.52
C ALA A 50 4.17 25.33 0.15
N VAL A 51 3.28 24.64 -0.56
CA VAL A 51 3.50 23.27 -1.03
C VAL A 51 4.61 23.22 -2.08
N GLN A 52 4.60 24.14 -3.05
CA GLN A 52 5.63 24.26 -4.09
C GLN A 52 7.02 24.51 -3.48
N THR A 53 7.14 25.51 -2.60
CA THR A 53 8.40 25.83 -1.90
C THR A 53 8.87 24.68 -1.04
N SER A 54 7.96 23.98 -0.34
CA SER A 54 8.34 22.84 0.50
C SER A 54 8.86 21.67 -0.33
N LEU A 55 8.23 21.34 -1.46
CA LEU A 55 8.74 20.32 -2.37
C LEU A 55 10.10 20.73 -2.97
N ALA A 56 10.28 22.00 -3.34
CA ALA A 56 11.56 22.49 -3.84
C ALA A 56 12.69 22.33 -2.80
N LYS A 57 12.43 22.66 -1.54
CA LYS A 57 13.37 22.44 -0.42
C LYS A 57 13.69 20.95 -0.22
N LEU A 58 12.69 20.07 -0.32
CA LEU A 58 12.93 18.62 -0.27
C LEU A 58 13.81 18.16 -1.42
N VAL A 59 13.56 18.63 -2.64
CA VAL A 59 14.38 18.29 -3.82
C VAL A 59 15.81 18.81 -3.68
N GLU A 60 16.02 19.99 -3.09
CA GLU A 60 17.36 20.51 -2.79
C GLU A 60 18.13 19.57 -1.85
N LYS A 61 17.48 19.09 -0.77
CA LYS A 61 18.12 18.21 0.23
C LYS A 61 18.16 16.74 -0.20
N ILE A 62 17.26 16.32 -1.08
CA ILE A 62 17.06 14.94 -1.52
C ILE A 62 16.83 14.96 -3.05
N PRO A 63 17.91 15.10 -3.86
CA PRO A 63 17.81 15.37 -5.29
C PRO A 63 16.98 14.37 -6.10
N PHE A 64 16.99 13.07 -5.73
CA PHE A 64 16.26 12.04 -6.49
C PHE A 64 14.74 12.25 -6.48
N LEU A 65 14.17 12.95 -5.49
CA LEU A 65 12.76 13.34 -5.53
C LEU A 65 12.46 14.27 -6.72
N GLY A 66 13.51 14.92 -7.25
CA GLY A 66 13.51 15.78 -8.41
C GLY A 66 13.62 15.08 -9.75
N TYR A 67 13.93 13.78 -9.75
CA TYR A 67 14.38 13.05 -10.92
C TYR A 67 13.20 12.46 -11.71
N GLN A 68 13.53 11.91 -12.87
CA GLN A 68 12.64 11.07 -13.66
C GLN A 68 13.01 9.59 -13.52
N VAL A 69 12.03 8.73 -13.80
CA VAL A 69 12.23 7.31 -14.06
C VAL A 69 12.58 7.15 -15.53
N ALA A 70 13.74 6.55 -15.78
CA ALA A 70 14.21 6.21 -17.11
C ALA A 70 14.40 4.69 -17.23
N THR A 71 14.74 4.22 -18.43
CA THR A 71 15.10 2.83 -18.69
C THR A 71 16.37 2.81 -19.52
N ASP A 72 17.40 2.15 -19.01
CA ASP A 72 18.67 2.05 -19.71
C ASP A 72 18.61 1.07 -20.90
N GLY A 73 19.68 0.98 -21.68
CA GLY A 73 19.77 0.08 -22.83
C GLY A 73 19.65 -1.41 -22.50
N SER A 74 19.72 -1.81 -21.23
CA SER A 74 19.52 -3.18 -20.76
C SER A 74 18.06 -3.50 -20.40
N GLY A 75 17.19 -2.49 -20.35
CA GLY A 75 15.83 -2.61 -19.85
C GLY A 75 15.70 -2.43 -18.32
N THR A 76 16.76 -2.00 -17.64
CA THR A 76 16.73 -1.70 -16.20
C THR A 76 16.16 -0.31 -15.98
N ARG A 77 15.23 -0.18 -15.03
CA ARG A 77 14.69 1.13 -14.66
C ARG A 77 15.63 1.87 -13.71
N THR A 78 15.88 3.12 -14.02
CA THR A 78 16.89 3.99 -13.41
C THR A 78 16.26 5.31 -12.94
N ALA A 79 16.86 5.97 -11.95
CA ALA A 79 16.51 7.34 -11.61
C ALA A 79 17.53 8.29 -12.22
N GLU A 80 17.06 9.16 -13.10
CA GLU A 80 17.91 10.09 -13.86
C GLU A 80 17.50 11.53 -13.59
N PRO A 81 18.44 12.48 -13.58
CA PRO A 81 18.09 13.90 -13.52
C PRO A 81 17.01 14.26 -14.53
N TRP A 82 16.11 15.15 -14.13
CA TRP A 82 15.10 15.68 -15.05
C TRP A 82 15.78 16.40 -16.22
N PRO A 83 15.32 16.25 -17.48
CA PRO A 83 15.96 16.87 -18.63
C PRO A 83 15.97 18.40 -18.52
N GLN A 84 17.10 19.04 -18.83
CA GLN A 84 17.29 20.49 -18.65
C GLN A 84 16.40 21.32 -19.60
N ASP A 85 16.04 20.77 -20.75
CA ASP A 85 15.25 21.38 -21.81
C ASP A 85 13.74 21.16 -21.65
N VAL A 86 13.32 20.40 -20.63
CA VAL A 86 11.91 20.10 -20.36
C VAL A 86 11.48 20.76 -19.05
N ALA A 87 10.47 21.65 -19.12
CA ALA A 87 9.89 22.24 -17.93
C ALA A 87 9.34 21.17 -16.97
N ARG A 88 9.66 21.28 -15.68
CA ARG A 88 9.17 20.36 -14.65
C ARG A 88 8.02 20.98 -13.86
N GLU A 89 6.83 20.41 -14.00
CA GLU A 89 5.71 20.66 -13.08
C GLU A 89 5.85 19.70 -11.89
N GLY A 90 6.47 20.15 -10.79
CA GLY A 90 6.60 19.31 -9.58
C GLY A 90 5.32 19.25 -8.72
N VAL A 91 4.53 20.34 -8.77
CA VAL A 91 3.25 20.47 -8.09
C VAL A 91 2.24 21.05 -9.08
N ARG A 92 1.17 20.31 -9.35
CA ARG A 92 0.01 20.80 -10.12
C ARG A 92 -1.02 21.42 -9.20
N ILE A 93 -1.57 22.58 -9.58
CA ILE A 93 -2.68 23.22 -8.86
C ILE A 93 -3.96 23.04 -9.66
N ARG A 94 -5.05 22.65 -9.00
CA ARG A 94 -6.36 22.46 -9.63
C ARG A 94 -7.46 23.04 -8.75
N ILE A 95 -8.39 23.75 -9.38
CA ILE A 95 -9.64 24.18 -8.76
C ILE A 95 -10.71 23.13 -9.08
N CYS A 96 -11.23 22.49 -8.04
CA CYS A 96 -12.15 21.36 -8.09
C CYS A 96 -13.48 21.65 -7.39
N ASP A 97 -13.79 22.93 -7.11
CA ASP A 97 -15.00 23.33 -6.38
C ASP A 97 -16.27 22.68 -6.95
N ASP A 98 -16.39 22.62 -8.28
CA ASP A 98 -17.56 22.05 -8.97
C ASP A 98 -17.34 20.61 -9.49
N LEU A 99 -16.18 20.03 -9.22
CA LEU A 99 -15.79 18.70 -9.70
C LEU A 99 -15.81 17.65 -8.60
N ILE A 100 -15.56 18.06 -7.36
CA ILE A 100 -15.46 17.20 -6.19
C ILE A 100 -16.38 17.77 -5.10
N PRO A 101 -17.11 16.94 -4.34
CA PRO A 101 -17.91 17.41 -3.21
C PRO A 101 -17.10 18.26 -2.22
N SER A 102 -17.78 19.16 -1.51
CA SER A 102 -17.15 20.00 -0.50
C SER A 102 -16.49 19.18 0.60
N MET A 103 -15.53 19.78 1.31
CA MET A 103 -14.86 19.10 2.43
C MET A 103 -15.87 18.67 3.51
N ALA A 104 -16.89 19.49 3.78
CA ALA A 104 -17.95 19.16 4.73
C ALA A 104 -18.75 17.91 4.30
N GLU A 105 -19.12 17.79 3.02
CA GLU A 105 -19.81 16.62 2.49
C GLU A 105 -18.92 15.37 2.54
N LEU A 106 -17.63 15.51 2.18
CA LEU A 106 -16.67 14.39 2.27
C LEU A 106 -16.50 13.92 3.72
N LEU A 107 -16.41 14.83 4.69
CA LEU A 107 -16.31 14.45 6.10
C LEU A 107 -17.58 13.77 6.60
N ALA A 108 -18.77 14.29 6.25
CA ALA A 108 -20.05 13.69 6.61
C ALA A 108 -20.17 12.24 6.10
N ASP A 109 -19.72 11.99 4.88
CA ASP A 109 -19.80 10.67 4.24
C ASP A 109 -18.56 9.79 4.50
N LYS A 110 -17.60 10.27 5.30
CA LYS A 110 -16.34 9.59 5.63
C LYS A 110 -15.41 9.36 4.42
N ALA A 111 -15.50 10.24 3.43
CA ALA A 111 -14.70 10.28 2.20
C ALA A 111 -14.73 8.94 1.44
N PRO A 112 -15.90 8.52 0.92
CA PRO A 112 -16.01 7.28 0.17
C PRO A 112 -15.26 7.41 -1.17
N VAL A 113 -14.73 6.30 -1.66
CA VAL A 113 -13.95 6.27 -2.91
C VAL A 113 -14.74 6.80 -4.11
N SER A 114 -16.06 6.54 -4.15
CA SER A 114 -16.97 7.01 -5.20
C SER A 114 -17.09 8.54 -5.29
N LYS A 115 -16.68 9.28 -4.26
CA LYS A 115 -16.63 10.76 -4.26
C LYS A 115 -15.24 11.33 -4.54
N LEU A 116 -14.26 10.47 -4.81
CA LEU A 116 -12.86 10.83 -5.00
C LEU A 116 -12.40 10.43 -6.41
N ASP A 117 -12.97 11.03 -7.46
CA ASP A 117 -12.65 10.71 -8.86
C ASP A 117 -11.14 10.82 -9.14
N GLY A 118 -10.50 9.68 -9.42
CA GLY A 118 -9.07 9.62 -9.69
C GLY A 118 -8.67 10.36 -10.96
N LYS A 119 -9.55 10.52 -11.96
CA LYS A 119 -9.27 11.33 -13.17
C LYS A 119 -9.20 12.82 -12.87
N VAL A 120 -9.86 13.25 -11.80
CA VAL A 120 -9.80 14.63 -11.32
C VAL A 120 -8.60 14.81 -10.40
N LEU A 121 -8.44 13.93 -9.42
CA LEU A 121 -7.51 14.09 -8.29
C LEU A 121 -6.07 13.63 -8.58
N CYS A 122 -5.87 12.75 -9.56
CA CYS A 122 -4.56 12.16 -9.86
C CYS A 122 -4.07 12.60 -11.25
N PRO A 123 -2.87 13.19 -11.36
CA PRO A 123 -2.28 13.55 -12.65
C PRO A 123 -1.62 12.35 -13.36
N TRP A 124 -1.31 11.29 -12.62
CA TRP A 124 -0.61 10.10 -13.12
C TRP A 124 -1.46 8.83 -12.94
N PRO A 125 -1.36 7.87 -13.88
CA PRO A 125 -2.08 6.61 -13.80
C PRO A 125 -1.61 5.78 -12.60
N ALA A 126 -2.57 5.27 -11.84
CA ALA A 126 -2.30 4.44 -10.68
C ALA A 126 -2.00 2.99 -11.06
N LEU A 127 -1.27 2.30 -10.18
CA LEU A 127 -1.10 0.85 -10.20
C LEU A 127 -2.47 0.16 -10.39
N PRO A 128 -2.60 -0.82 -11.32
CA PRO A 128 -1.54 -1.48 -12.09
C PRO A 128 -1.39 -0.97 -13.53
N LEU A 129 -1.99 0.16 -13.89
CA LEU A 129 -1.91 0.66 -15.26
C LEU A 129 -0.47 1.10 -15.58
N PRO A 130 0.12 0.64 -16.70
CA PRO A 130 1.41 1.16 -17.12
C PRO A 130 1.30 2.67 -17.33
N HIS A 131 2.35 3.42 -17.01
CA HIS A 131 2.27 4.87 -17.19
C HIS A 131 1.95 5.23 -18.64
N GLY A 132 2.50 4.50 -19.63
CA GLY A 132 2.15 4.64 -21.06
C GLY A 132 2.32 6.05 -21.63
N ILE A 133 2.94 6.95 -20.86
CA ILE A 133 3.11 8.37 -21.14
C ILE A 133 4.40 8.57 -21.94
N GLN A 134 4.30 9.43 -22.95
CA GLN A 134 5.44 9.97 -23.68
C GLN A 134 6.06 11.13 -22.88
N GLY A 135 7.39 11.16 -22.82
CA GLY A 135 8.15 12.19 -22.11
C GLY A 135 8.60 11.78 -20.71
N PRO A 136 9.26 12.70 -19.97
CA PRO A 136 9.83 12.41 -18.65
C PRO A 136 8.78 11.98 -17.63
N VAL A 137 9.07 10.90 -16.90
CA VAL A 137 8.17 10.33 -15.87
C VAL A 137 8.70 10.70 -14.49
N PRO A 138 8.04 11.53 -13.67
CA PRO A 138 8.58 11.96 -12.39
C PRO A 138 8.62 10.82 -11.38
N ILE A 139 9.59 10.87 -10.46
CA ILE A 139 9.61 9.97 -9.30
C ILE A 139 8.53 10.36 -8.29
N VAL A 140 8.40 11.67 -8.00
CA VAL A 140 7.35 12.23 -7.14
C VAL A 140 6.68 13.39 -7.84
N HIS A 141 5.35 13.43 -7.74
CA HIS A 141 4.52 14.54 -8.17
C HIS A 141 3.41 14.79 -7.15
N LEU A 142 3.14 16.07 -6.85
CA LEU A 142 2.03 16.48 -6.00
C LEU A 142 0.93 17.16 -6.81
N GLN A 143 -0.33 16.96 -6.45
CA GLN A 143 -1.41 17.79 -6.97
C GLN A 143 -2.22 18.38 -5.82
N VAL A 144 -2.34 19.71 -5.80
CA VAL A 144 -3.13 20.46 -4.83
C VAL A 144 -4.50 20.72 -5.45
N ASN A 145 -5.53 20.06 -4.93
CA ASN A 145 -6.90 20.14 -5.44
C ASN A 145 -7.76 20.98 -4.49
N PHE A 146 -7.99 22.25 -4.81
CA PHE A 146 -8.86 23.10 -4.01
C PHE A 146 -10.32 22.71 -4.20
N ILE A 147 -11.03 22.52 -3.10
CA ILE A 147 -12.48 22.24 -3.08
C ILE A 147 -13.16 23.24 -2.15
N ARG A 148 -14.50 23.28 -2.16
CA ARG A 148 -15.24 24.13 -1.24
C ARG A 148 -14.93 23.72 0.21
N GLY A 149 -14.43 24.66 1.00
CA GLY A 149 -14.08 24.46 2.42
C GLY A 149 -12.82 23.64 2.69
N GLY A 150 -11.98 23.36 1.67
CA GLY A 150 -10.78 22.57 1.92
C GLY A 150 -9.87 22.37 0.71
N VAL A 151 -8.91 21.47 0.88
CA VAL A 151 -7.97 21.05 -0.14
C VAL A 151 -7.69 19.56 -0.02
N ILE A 152 -7.55 18.89 -1.17
CA ILE A 152 -7.10 17.50 -1.25
C ILE A 152 -5.71 17.50 -1.87
N LEU A 153 -4.71 17.11 -1.08
CA LEU A 153 -3.35 16.90 -1.58
C LEU A 153 -3.23 15.47 -2.10
N ASN A 154 -2.93 15.31 -3.38
CA ASN A 154 -2.56 14.02 -3.97
C ASN A 154 -1.04 13.87 -3.96
N LEU A 155 -0.57 12.71 -3.52
CA LEU A 155 0.79 12.22 -3.76
C LEU A 155 0.72 11.15 -4.86
N SER A 156 1.48 11.37 -5.93
CA SER A 156 1.82 10.36 -6.94
C SER A 156 3.31 10.04 -6.82
N ALA A 157 3.64 8.82 -6.39
CA ALA A 157 5.02 8.34 -6.26
C ALA A 157 5.24 7.11 -7.15
N HIS A 158 6.29 7.11 -7.96
CA HIS A 158 6.53 6.02 -8.89
C HIS A 158 6.98 4.75 -8.16
N HIS A 159 6.24 3.66 -8.31
CA HIS A 159 6.31 2.50 -7.42
C HIS A 159 7.60 1.66 -7.61
N THR A 160 8.25 1.77 -8.76
CA THR A 160 9.61 1.24 -8.97
C THR A 160 10.64 1.90 -8.04
N MET A 161 10.44 3.18 -7.70
CA MET A 161 11.42 3.98 -6.96
C MET A 161 11.10 4.06 -5.47
N MET A 162 9.81 4.09 -5.14
CA MET A 162 9.30 4.29 -3.79
C MET A 162 8.20 3.27 -3.51
N ASP A 163 8.29 2.57 -2.39
CA ASP A 163 7.18 1.77 -1.89
C ASP A 163 6.28 2.57 -0.93
N GLY A 164 5.19 1.97 -0.47
CA GLY A 164 4.28 2.65 0.45
C GLY A 164 4.95 3.12 1.75
N THR A 165 6.00 2.47 2.24
CA THR A 165 6.72 2.96 3.44
C THR A 165 7.51 4.23 3.11
N ALA A 166 8.14 4.28 1.94
CA ALA A 166 8.80 5.48 1.44
C ALA A 166 7.81 6.64 1.22
N ASP A 167 6.59 6.35 0.75
CA ASP A 167 5.53 7.37 0.62
C ASP A 167 5.21 8.04 1.97
N PHE A 168 5.02 7.26 3.03
CA PHE A 168 4.74 7.82 4.37
C PHE A 168 5.95 8.56 4.97
N GLN A 169 7.17 8.08 4.73
CA GLN A 169 8.38 8.82 5.13
C GLN A 169 8.49 10.14 4.37
N PHE A 170 8.24 10.16 3.07
CA PHE A 170 8.19 11.40 2.28
C PHE A 170 7.16 12.39 2.86
N LEU A 171 5.97 11.93 3.25
CA LEU A 171 4.96 12.80 3.86
C LEU A 171 5.41 13.37 5.21
N LYS A 172 6.13 12.59 6.03
CA LYS A 172 6.74 13.10 7.27
C LYS A 172 7.73 14.24 6.98
N LEU A 173 8.58 14.08 5.97
CA LEU A 173 9.53 15.12 5.56
C LEU A 173 8.80 16.36 5.02
N LEU A 174 7.80 16.16 4.15
CA LEU A 174 6.98 17.23 3.59
C LEU A 174 6.25 18.01 4.69
N ALA A 175 5.58 17.33 5.61
CA ALA A 175 4.90 17.97 6.74
C ALA A 175 5.90 18.71 7.64
N THR A 176 7.12 18.21 7.80
CA THR A 176 8.17 18.90 8.58
C THR A 176 8.53 20.25 7.96
N VAL A 177 8.83 20.26 6.65
CA VAL A 177 9.20 21.49 5.93
C VAL A 177 8.02 22.46 5.81
N LEU A 178 6.79 21.96 5.59
CA LEU A 178 5.57 22.78 5.57
C LEU A 178 5.34 23.52 6.89
N ASN A 179 5.74 22.93 8.01
CA ASN A 179 5.71 23.57 9.33
C ASN A 179 6.88 24.54 9.57
N GLY A 180 7.69 24.84 8.55
CA GLY A 180 8.86 25.70 8.68
C GLY A 180 9.99 25.11 9.51
N ARG A 181 10.00 23.79 9.74
CA ARG A 181 11.04 23.09 10.50
C ARG A 181 12.13 22.56 9.57
N GLU A 182 13.35 22.54 10.08
CA GLU A 182 14.48 21.89 9.41
C GLU A 182 14.33 20.36 9.45
N LEU A 183 14.88 19.70 8.44
CA LEU A 183 14.93 18.23 8.39
C LEU A 183 16.01 17.71 9.34
N ASP A 184 15.72 16.58 9.99
CA ASP A 184 16.73 15.86 10.78
C ASP A 184 17.84 15.33 9.85
N ALA A 185 19.10 15.53 10.22
CA ALA A 185 20.25 15.11 9.43
C ALA A 185 20.25 13.59 9.17
N ALA A 186 19.82 12.77 10.14
CA ALA A 186 19.73 11.33 9.97
C ALA A 186 18.62 10.94 8.98
N ASP A 187 17.47 11.64 9.01
CA ASP A 187 16.41 11.45 8.03
C ASP A 187 16.89 11.81 6.60
N VAL A 188 17.63 12.92 6.45
CA VAL A 188 18.22 13.33 5.16
C VAL A 188 19.26 12.32 4.68
N GLU A 189 20.13 11.82 5.57
CA GLU A 189 21.12 10.79 5.26
C GLU A 189 20.44 9.53 4.72
N GLN A 190 19.40 9.02 5.41
CA GLN A 190 18.72 7.80 4.98
C GLN A 190 17.89 8.00 3.71
N ALA A 191 17.31 9.19 3.52
CA ALA A 191 16.62 9.55 2.28
C ALA A 191 17.56 9.61 1.07
N ASN A 192 18.83 9.97 1.28
CA ASN A 192 19.88 10.02 0.25
C ASN A 192 20.74 8.75 0.19
N ARG A 193 20.41 7.69 0.95
CA ARG A 193 21.19 6.46 0.98
C ARG A 193 21.30 5.86 -0.42
N ARG A 194 22.52 5.42 -0.76
CA ARG A 194 22.82 4.71 -2.00
C ARG A 194 21.94 3.46 -2.14
N ARG A 195 21.38 3.29 -3.32
CA ARG A 195 20.48 2.17 -3.65
C ARG A 195 21.26 0.93 -4.06
N ASP A 196 22.42 1.12 -4.68
CA ASP A 196 23.31 0.05 -5.06
C ASP A 196 23.92 -0.63 -3.82
N GLY A 197 23.79 -1.95 -3.74
CA GLY A 197 24.33 -2.72 -2.63
C GLY A 197 23.64 -2.50 -1.28
N VAL A 198 22.51 -1.80 -1.22
CA VAL A 198 21.72 -1.63 0.01
C VAL A 198 21.30 -2.97 0.63
N VAL A 199 21.18 -4.00 -0.22
CA VAL A 199 21.05 -5.40 0.19
C VAL A 199 22.25 -6.20 -0.32
N PRO A 200 23.03 -6.85 0.56
CA PRO A 200 24.07 -7.77 0.12
C PRO A 200 23.44 -9.04 -0.48
N LEU A 201 23.80 -9.35 -1.72
CA LEU A 201 23.36 -10.57 -2.40
C LEU A 201 23.93 -11.83 -1.74
N LEU A 202 23.32 -12.99 -2.01
CA LEU A 202 23.88 -14.28 -1.61
C LEU A 202 25.16 -14.58 -2.41
N ALA A 203 26.19 -15.07 -1.72
CA ALA A 203 27.42 -15.51 -2.36
C ALA A 203 27.19 -16.75 -3.26
N GLU A 204 28.16 -17.08 -4.09
CA GLU A 204 28.17 -18.36 -4.80
C GLU A 204 28.26 -19.51 -3.79
N GLY A 205 27.44 -20.55 -3.96
CA GLY A 205 27.36 -21.67 -3.02
C GLY A 205 26.59 -21.40 -1.72
N GLU A 206 26.24 -20.14 -1.40
CA GLU A 206 25.37 -19.83 -0.25
C GLU A 206 23.95 -20.37 -0.50
N PRO A 207 23.36 -21.16 0.41
CA PRO A 207 22.04 -21.77 0.20
C PRO A 207 20.90 -20.75 0.04
N ALA A 208 20.35 -20.64 -1.17
CA ALA A 208 19.17 -19.82 -1.48
C ALA A 208 17.86 -20.57 -1.19
N GLU A 209 16.81 -19.83 -0.83
CA GLU A 209 15.44 -20.36 -0.82
C GLU A 209 14.81 -20.38 -2.21
N ASP A 210 13.84 -21.28 -2.40
CA ASP A 210 13.11 -21.38 -3.67
C ASP A 210 12.32 -20.10 -3.95
N CYS A 211 12.65 -19.48 -5.09
CA CYS A 211 12.02 -18.27 -5.61
C CYS A 211 11.34 -18.54 -6.96
N SER A 212 11.07 -19.81 -7.31
CA SER A 212 10.44 -20.23 -8.57
C SER A 212 9.08 -19.58 -8.82
N TYR A 213 8.37 -19.19 -7.75
CA TYR A 213 7.09 -18.48 -7.85
C TYR A 213 7.18 -17.13 -8.57
N LEU A 214 8.37 -16.51 -8.63
CA LEU A 214 8.61 -15.27 -9.38
C LEU A 214 8.59 -15.50 -10.90
N VAL A 215 8.80 -16.74 -11.36
CA VAL A 215 8.85 -17.07 -12.78
C VAL A 215 7.47 -17.55 -13.22
N PRO A 216 6.87 -16.96 -14.27
CA PRO A 216 5.60 -17.45 -14.78
C PRO A 216 5.74 -18.88 -15.31
N PRO A 217 4.82 -19.80 -14.96
CA PRO A 217 4.80 -21.13 -15.56
C PRO A 217 4.66 -21.07 -17.09
N PRO A 218 5.15 -22.06 -17.85
CA PRO A 218 4.98 -22.12 -19.29
C PRO A 218 3.51 -21.97 -19.70
N GLY A 219 3.22 -21.04 -20.62
CA GLY A 219 1.88 -20.76 -21.11
C GLY A 219 0.98 -19.99 -20.15
N TRP A 220 1.46 -19.60 -18.96
CA TRP A 220 0.69 -18.79 -18.03
C TRP A 220 0.35 -17.43 -18.63
N LYS A 221 -0.93 -17.05 -18.54
CA LYS A 221 -1.44 -15.72 -18.86
C LYS A 221 -2.38 -15.30 -17.76
N MET A 222 -2.35 -14.01 -17.42
CA MET A 222 -3.35 -13.46 -16.51
C MET A 222 -4.71 -13.50 -17.20
N THR A 223 -5.69 -14.14 -16.55
CA THR A 223 -7.07 -14.11 -17.01
C THR A 223 -7.63 -12.71 -16.75
N MET A 224 -8.01 -12.02 -17.82
CA MET A 224 -8.71 -10.74 -17.69
C MET A 224 -10.16 -10.99 -17.34
N PRO A 225 -10.73 -10.26 -16.36
CA PRO A 225 -12.12 -10.45 -15.99
C PRO A 225 -13.05 -9.85 -17.06
N THR A 226 -14.27 -10.38 -17.17
CA THR A 226 -15.30 -9.91 -18.13
C THR A 226 -16.00 -8.63 -17.66
N SER A 227 -16.01 -8.38 -16.35
CA SER A 227 -16.40 -7.12 -15.73
C SER A 227 -15.24 -6.60 -14.88
N TRP A 228 -15.23 -5.34 -14.51
CA TRP A 228 -14.18 -4.78 -13.67
C TRP A 228 -14.65 -4.67 -12.21
N PRO A 229 -13.82 -5.06 -11.23
CA PRO A 229 -14.14 -4.85 -9.83
C PRO A 229 -14.12 -3.36 -9.50
N LYS A 230 -14.85 -2.99 -8.44
CA LYS A 230 -14.98 -1.63 -7.96
C LYS A 230 -14.30 -1.47 -6.62
N TRP A 231 -13.74 -0.31 -6.37
CA TRP A 231 -13.25 0.04 -5.04
C TRP A 231 -14.44 0.33 -4.10
N ALA A 232 -14.31 -0.07 -2.85
CA ALA A 232 -15.21 0.30 -1.77
C ALA A 232 -14.43 0.44 -0.45
N TYR A 233 -14.99 1.22 0.48
CA TYR A 233 -14.47 1.32 1.84
C TYR A 233 -15.42 0.67 2.82
N PHE A 234 -14.85 -0.19 3.66
CA PHE A 234 -15.48 -0.66 4.89
C PHE A 234 -14.82 0.04 6.08
N MET A 235 -15.63 0.49 7.02
CA MET A 235 -15.17 1.17 8.22
C MET A 235 -15.26 0.22 9.40
N MET A 236 -14.12 -0.10 9.99
CA MET A 236 -14.01 -1.01 11.13
C MET A 236 -13.53 -0.24 12.36
N PRO A 237 -14.38 -0.03 13.39
CA PRO A 237 -13.93 0.56 14.65
C PRO A 237 -12.76 -0.21 15.27
N GLU A 238 -11.79 0.47 15.87
CA GLU A 238 -10.65 -0.18 16.55
C GLU A 238 -11.11 -1.16 17.63
N ALA A 239 -12.17 -0.79 18.35
CA ALA A 239 -12.82 -1.65 19.33
C ALA A 239 -13.45 -2.90 18.69
N ALA A 240 -13.97 -2.81 17.46
CA ALA A 240 -14.52 -3.96 16.75
C ALA A 240 -13.41 -4.91 16.31
N LEU A 241 -12.29 -4.40 15.80
CA LEU A 241 -11.11 -5.21 15.48
C LEU A 241 -10.53 -5.90 16.73
N ALA A 242 -10.52 -5.20 17.87
CA ALA A 242 -10.13 -5.79 19.15
C ALA A 242 -11.08 -6.94 19.54
N ARG A 243 -12.41 -6.71 19.51
CA ARG A 243 -13.41 -7.75 19.81
C ARG A 243 -13.32 -8.96 18.87
N LEU A 244 -13.07 -8.75 17.57
CA LEU A 244 -12.83 -9.84 16.63
C LEU A 244 -11.64 -10.69 17.08
N ALA A 245 -10.52 -10.03 17.37
CA ALA A 245 -9.31 -10.71 17.81
C ALA A 245 -9.52 -11.49 19.12
N ASP A 246 -10.21 -10.91 20.09
CA ASP A 246 -10.48 -11.53 21.39
C ASP A 246 -11.44 -12.72 21.25
N THR A 247 -12.46 -12.60 20.38
CA THR A 247 -13.40 -13.70 20.07
C THR A 247 -12.67 -14.89 19.45
N VAL A 248 -11.78 -14.64 18.49
CA VAL A 248 -11.01 -15.68 17.81
C VAL A 248 -10.07 -16.39 18.79
N ARG A 249 -9.35 -15.63 19.63
CA ARG A 249 -8.46 -16.21 20.65
C ARG A 249 -9.22 -17.02 21.70
N ALA A 250 -10.35 -16.51 22.19
CA ALA A 250 -11.15 -17.22 23.17
C ALA A 250 -11.77 -18.52 22.63
N ALA A 251 -12.06 -18.60 21.32
CA ALA A 251 -12.52 -19.82 20.68
C ALA A 251 -11.39 -20.85 20.53
N ASP A 252 -10.18 -20.37 20.25
CA ASP A 252 -8.96 -21.18 20.09
C ASP A 252 -8.52 -21.84 21.40
N ASP A 253 -8.49 -21.07 22.50
CA ASP A 253 -8.19 -21.56 23.86
C ASP A 253 -9.10 -22.73 24.29
N LYS A 254 -10.35 -22.72 23.86
CA LYS A 254 -11.32 -23.78 24.17
C LYS A 254 -11.09 -25.05 23.37
N GLN A 255 -10.39 -24.96 22.25
CA GLN A 255 -10.10 -26.08 21.36
C GLN A 255 -8.80 -26.82 21.77
N ASP A 256 -7.86 -26.12 22.42
CA ASP A 256 -6.53 -26.65 22.74
C ASP A 256 -6.37 -27.27 24.15
N GLY A 257 -7.34 -27.14 25.07
CA GLY A 257 -7.56 -28.05 26.22
C GLY A 257 -6.41 -28.44 27.16
N LEU A 258 -5.23 -27.81 27.11
CA LEU A 258 -4.03 -28.22 27.89
C LEU A 258 -3.55 -27.09 28.82
N SER A 259 -3.55 -27.44 30.10
CA SER A 259 -3.05 -26.80 31.34
C SER A 259 -2.35 -25.43 31.28
N LYS A 260 -2.94 -24.47 32.00
CA LYS A 260 -2.40 -23.15 32.35
C LYS A 260 -1.51 -23.19 33.61
N ASP A 261 -0.45 -23.98 33.63
CA ASP A 261 0.53 -23.92 34.73
C ASP A 261 1.84 -23.27 34.27
N GLY A 262 1.99 -22.01 34.67
CA GLY A 262 3.25 -21.26 34.56
C GLY A 262 3.17 -20.03 33.67
N LEU A 263 2.48 -18.97 34.11
CA LEU A 263 2.61 -17.67 33.44
C LEU A 263 2.84 -16.54 34.45
N SER A 264 4.05 -16.01 34.37
CA SER A 264 4.46 -14.71 34.84
C SER A 264 3.48 -13.63 34.38
N LYS A 265 3.09 -12.77 35.33
CA LYS A 265 2.48 -11.47 35.08
C LYS A 265 3.59 -10.60 34.48
N ASP A 266 3.54 -10.35 33.18
CA ASP A 266 4.02 -9.15 32.48
C ASP A 266 4.17 -9.48 30.99
N GLY A 267 3.39 -8.84 30.10
CA GLY A 267 3.41 -9.23 28.69
C GLY A 267 2.57 -8.38 27.74
N LEU A 268 2.66 -7.06 27.82
CA LEU A 268 2.44 -6.24 26.62
C LEU A 268 3.78 -6.20 25.88
N SER A 269 3.98 -7.10 24.91
CA SER A 269 5.14 -7.04 24.03
C SER A 269 5.05 -5.79 23.15
N LYS A 270 6.20 -5.13 22.93
CA LYS A 270 6.34 -3.93 22.07
C LYS A 270 5.87 -4.15 20.62
N ASP A 271 5.58 -5.39 20.21
CA ASP A 271 5.18 -5.78 18.86
C ASP A 271 3.67 -5.97 18.66
N GLY A 272 2.86 -5.84 19.73
CA GLY A 272 1.40 -6.04 19.69
C GLY A 272 0.98 -7.50 19.51
N LEU A 273 1.83 -8.46 19.93
CA LEU A 273 1.53 -9.88 19.92
C LEU A 273 0.77 -10.29 21.19
N SER A 274 -0.21 -11.18 21.02
CA SER A 274 -0.92 -11.84 22.12
C SER A 274 -0.13 -13.03 22.68
N LYS A 275 -0.61 -13.63 23.78
CA LYS A 275 0.00 -14.82 24.41
C LYS A 275 0.19 -15.99 23.43
N ASP A 276 -0.65 -16.08 22.40
CA ASP A 276 -0.63 -17.15 21.39
C ASP A 276 0.18 -16.78 20.13
N GLY A 277 0.80 -15.60 20.13
CA GLY A 277 1.64 -15.12 19.03
C GLY A 277 0.91 -14.64 17.77
N LEU A 278 -0.43 -14.52 17.80
CA LEU A 278 -1.24 -13.96 16.71
C LEU A 278 -1.48 -12.45 16.88
N SER A 279 -1.29 -11.68 15.81
CA SER A 279 -1.63 -10.25 15.76
C SER A 279 -3.06 -10.02 15.26
N LYS A 280 -3.57 -8.81 15.49
CA LYS A 280 -4.86 -8.35 14.92
C LYS A 280 -4.86 -8.41 13.39
N ASP A 281 -3.70 -8.16 12.76
CA ASP A 281 -3.54 -8.21 11.31
C ASP A 281 -3.63 -9.64 10.75
N ASP A 282 -3.07 -10.63 11.45
CA ASP A 282 -3.21 -12.04 11.05
C ASP A 282 -4.68 -12.47 11.10
N ILE A 283 -5.35 -12.12 12.19
CA ILE A 283 -6.75 -12.48 12.42
C ILE A 283 -7.66 -11.79 11.40
N LEU A 284 -7.47 -10.49 11.16
CA LEU A 284 -8.27 -9.76 10.19
C LEU A 284 -8.06 -10.28 8.76
N SER A 285 -6.80 -10.53 8.37
CA SER A 285 -6.48 -11.10 7.05
C SER A 285 -7.12 -12.48 6.87
N ALA A 286 -7.02 -13.35 7.88
CA ALA A 286 -7.63 -14.69 7.87
C ALA A 286 -9.16 -14.63 7.82
N PHE A 287 -9.75 -13.76 8.63
CA PHE A 287 -11.20 -13.56 8.70
C PHE A 287 -11.75 -13.07 7.35
N TYR A 288 -11.14 -12.02 6.78
CA TYR A 288 -11.55 -11.49 5.48
C TYR A 288 -11.42 -12.55 4.37
N TRP A 289 -10.30 -13.27 4.32
CA TRP A 289 -10.09 -14.33 3.32
C TRP A 289 -11.15 -15.43 3.41
N GLN A 290 -11.45 -15.86 4.63
CA GLN A 290 -12.47 -16.86 4.89
C GLN A 290 -13.86 -16.39 4.46
N ARG A 291 -14.26 -15.16 4.79
CA ARG A 291 -15.56 -14.62 4.37
C ARG A 291 -15.66 -14.52 2.86
N LEU A 292 -14.63 -14.01 2.19
CA LEU A 292 -14.65 -13.86 0.74
C LEU A 292 -14.68 -15.22 0.01
N CYS A 293 -13.93 -16.23 0.48
CA CYS A 293 -14.04 -17.59 -0.06
C CYS A 293 -15.45 -18.19 0.16
N ALA A 294 -16.07 -17.96 1.32
CA ALA A 294 -17.43 -18.43 1.59
C ALA A 294 -18.46 -17.77 0.65
N ILE A 295 -18.35 -16.46 0.45
CA ILE A 295 -19.18 -15.71 -0.49
C ILE A 295 -19.03 -16.26 -1.92
N ARG A 296 -17.79 -16.45 -2.38
CA ARG A 296 -17.50 -16.97 -3.73
C ARG A 296 -18.07 -18.37 -3.94
N ILE A 297 -17.96 -19.25 -2.96
CA ILE A 297 -18.57 -20.59 -3.01
C ILE A 297 -20.10 -20.49 -3.07
N ALA A 298 -20.71 -19.64 -2.24
CA ALA A 298 -22.16 -19.43 -2.24
C ALA A 298 -22.67 -18.86 -3.58
N GLN A 299 -21.81 -18.14 -4.31
CA GLN A 299 -22.08 -17.61 -5.65
C GLN A 299 -21.72 -18.59 -6.79
N GLY A 300 -21.36 -19.84 -6.47
CA GLY A 300 -21.18 -20.92 -7.45
C GLY A 300 -19.73 -21.27 -7.78
N ALA A 301 -18.72 -20.65 -7.13
CA ALA A 301 -17.34 -21.09 -7.29
C ALA A 301 -17.14 -22.50 -6.71
N PRO A 302 -16.47 -23.43 -7.43
CA PRO A 302 -16.18 -24.75 -6.89
C PRO A 302 -15.37 -24.68 -5.58
N PRO A 303 -15.69 -25.44 -4.53
CA PRO A 303 -14.88 -25.49 -3.31
C PRO A 303 -13.43 -25.96 -3.53
N SER A 304 -13.17 -26.68 -4.62
CA SER A 304 -11.83 -27.11 -5.04
C SER A 304 -10.99 -25.99 -5.68
N THR A 305 -11.60 -24.85 -6.04
CA THR A 305 -10.90 -23.70 -6.65
C THR A 305 -9.77 -23.24 -5.73
N SER A 306 -8.57 -23.12 -6.28
CA SER A 306 -7.41 -22.63 -5.53
C SER A 306 -7.54 -21.14 -5.28
N SER A 307 -7.42 -20.72 -4.02
CA SER A 307 -7.36 -19.32 -3.61
C SER A 307 -6.02 -19.05 -2.94
N LYS A 308 -5.44 -17.89 -3.23
CA LYS A 308 -4.20 -17.39 -2.62
C LYS A 308 -4.49 -16.13 -1.82
N LEU A 309 -3.96 -16.04 -0.60
CA LEU A 309 -3.78 -14.79 0.11
C LEU A 309 -2.31 -14.40 0.12
N THR A 310 -2.04 -13.20 -0.39
CA THR A 310 -0.71 -12.57 -0.37
C THR A 310 -0.69 -11.45 0.67
N ARG A 311 0.36 -11.35 1.49
CA ARG A 311 0.58 -10.20 2.41
C ARG A 311 1.85 -9.46 2.04
N ALA A 312 1.74 -8.15 1.83
CA ALA A 312 2.90 -7.28 1.64
C ALA A 312 3.75 -7.20 2.92
N ILE A 313 5.07 -7.27 2.76
CA ILE A 313 6.07 -7.22 3.82
C ILE A 313 6.95 -5.99 3.58
N ASN A 314 7.03 -5.09 4.56
CA ASN A 314 8.12 -4.12 4.59
C ASN A 314 9.43 -4.88 4.88
N ALA A 315 10.24 -5.10 3.84
CA ALA A 315 11.44 -5.93 3.93
C ALA A 315 12.61 -5.21 4.64
N ARG A 316 12.49 -3.91 4.92
CA ARG A 316 13.56 -3.11 5.50
C ARG A 316 14.14 -3.72 6.78
N ALA A 317 13.27 -4.05 7.75
CA ALA A 317 13.71 -4.60 9.03
C ALA A 317 14.45 -5.94 8.87
N GLY A 318 13.94 -6.85 8.04
CA GLY A 318 14.57 -8.14 7.78
C GLY A 318 15.87 -8.04 6.96
N LEU A 319 16.06 -6.96 6.22
CA LEU A 319 17.26 -6.70 5.41
C LEU A 319 18.25 -5.75 6.10
N GLY A 320 17.96 -5.26 7.30
CA GLY A 320 18.80 -4.28 7.99
C GLY A 320 18.82 -2.90 7.33
N ILE A 321 17.81 -2.57 6.53
CA ILE A 321 17.67 -1.27 5.86
C ILE A 321 17.03 -0.27 6.84
N PRO A 322 17.57 0.96 6.98
CA PRO A 322 17.00 1.96 7.87
C PRO A 322 15.57 2.37 7.51
N ALA A 323 14.75 2.67 8.52
CA ALA A 323 13.35 3.04 8.33
C ALA A 323 13.15 4.32 7.49
N GLY A 324 14.11 5.25 7.55
CA GLY A 324 14.10 6.49 6.75
C GLY A 324 14.45 6.30 5.27
N TYR A 325 14.75 5.08 4.82
CA TYR A 325 15.09 4.79 3.43
C TYR A 325 13.89 4.96 2.49
N LEU A 326 14.06 5.79 1.47
CA LEU A 326 13.01 6.14 0.50
C LEU A 326 12.92 5.20 -0.71
N GLY A 327 13.64 4.07 -0.71
CA GLY A 327 13.56 3.10 -1.81
C GLY A 327 12.43 2.08 -1.71
N ALA A 328 12.34 1.21 -2.71
CA ALA A 328 11.31 0.18 -2.82
C ALA A 328 11.83 -1.18 -2.33
N HIS A 329 11.40 -1.61 -1.14
CA HIS A 329 11.72 -2.92 -0.55
C HIS A 329 10.47 -3.58 0.05
N VAL A 330 9.57 -4.00 -0.83
CA VAL A 330 8.43 -4.82 -0.46
C VAL A 330 8.62 -6.23 -1.00
N SER A 331 8.52 -7.20 -0.10
CA SER A 331 8.39 -8.63 -0.46
C SER A 331 6.99 -9.10 -0.10
N VAL A 332 6.67 -10.37 -0.36
CA VAL A 332 5.37 -10.92 -0.03
C VAL A 332 5.44 -12.27 0.67
N ALA A 333 4.50 -12.50 1.59
CA ALA A 333 4.16 -13.81 2.13
C ALA A 333 2.96 -14.36 1.35
N LEU A 334 2.98 -15.65 0.99
CA LEU A 334 1.98 -16.25 0.12
C LEU A 334 1.45 -17.56 0.71
N VAL A 335 0.15 -17.63 0.95
CA VAL A 335 -0.53 -18.89 1.32
C VAL A 335 -1.59 -19.22 0.29
N ARG A 336 -1.55 -20.45 -0.26
CA ARG A 336 -2.51 -20.94 -1.26
C ARG A 336 -3.21 -22.19 -0.74
N LEU A 337 -4.55 -22.17 -0.74
CA LEU A 337 -5.42 -23.26 -0.27
C LEU A 337 -6.68 -23.35 -1.16
N PRO A 338 -7.30 -24.53 -1.33
CA PRO A 338 -8.64 -24.61 -1.92
C PRO A 338 -9.65 -23.80 -1.11
N MET A 339 -10.58 -23.10 -1.77
CA MET A 339 -11.59 -22.26 -1.09
C MET A 339 -12.36 -23.02 -0.01
N GLY A 340 -12.75 -24.27 -0.28
CA GLY A 340 -13.43 -25.14 0.67
C GLY A 340 -12.56 -25.48 1.89
N ARG A 341 -11.24 -25.52 1.75
CA ARG A 341 -10.33 -25.67 2.89
C ARG A 341 -10.21 -24.37 3.68
N VAL A 342 -10.19 -23.22 3.01
CA VAL A 342 -10.20 -21.91 3.68
C VAL A 342 -11.46 -21.75 4.54
N THR A 343 -12.63 -22.09 4.00
CA THR A 343 -13.90 -21.98 4.72
C THR A 343 -14.10 -23.06 5.79
N GLY A 344 -13.46 -24.23 5.64
CA GLY A 344 -13.53 -25.32 6.61
C GLY A 344 -12.56 -25.20 7.80
N LEU A 345 -11.60 -24.28 7.76
CA LEU A 345 -10.67 -24.00 8.87
C LEU A 345 -11.27 -22.97 9.84
N THR A 346 -10.82 -22.95 11.10
CA THR A 346 -11.12 -21.81 11.98
C THR A 346 -10.29 -20.59 11.58
N VAL A 347 -10.77 -19.38 11.93
CA VAL A 347 -10.01 -18.14 11.69
C VAL A 347 -8.64 -18.19 12.39
N ALA A 348 -8.55 -18.80 13.58
CA ALA A 348 -7.29 -18.96 14.30
C ALA A 348 -6.29 -19.87 13.57
N GLN A 349 -6.75 -21.00 13.02
CA GLN A 349 -5.92 -21.90 12.21
C GLN A 349 -5.41 -21.21 10.94
N LEU A 350 -6.27 -20.47 10.24
CA LEU A 350 -5.85 -19.66 9.10
C LEU A 350 -4.85 -18.58 9.51
N ALA A 351 -5.12 -17.84 10.59
CA ALA A 351 -4.22 -16.81 11.09
C ALA A 351 -2.84 -17.37 11.46
N ARG A 352 -2.77 -18.56 12.05
CA ARG A 352 -1.49 -19.28 12.30
C ARG A 352 -0.76 -19.61 11.01
N ALA A 353 -1.44 -20.15 10.00
CA ALA A 353 -0.83 -20.42 8.70
C ALA A 353 -0.29 -19.13 8.04
N LEU A 354 -1.07 -18.05 8.05
CA LEU A 354 -0.64 -16.75 7.53
C LEU A 354 0.54 -16.17 8.32
N ARG A 355 0.57 -16.34 9.65
CA ARG A 355 1.67 -15.87 10.52
C ARG A 355 2.95 -16.67 10.30
N GLN A 356 2.84 -17.99 10.19
CA GLN A 356 3.98 -18.87 9.93
C GLN A 356 4.66 -18.50 8.61
N GLU A 357 3.87 -18.35 7.55
CA GLU A 357 4.39 -17.95 6.25
C GLU A 357 4.94 -16.53 6.27
N LEU A 358 4.29 -15.59 6.97
CA LEU A 358 4.82 -14.24 7.13
C LEU A 358 6.19 -14.23 7.83
N ARG A 359 6.37 -15.02 8.89
CA ARG A 359 7.66 -15.14 9.59
C ARG A 359 8.73 -15.74 8.69
N ARG A 360 8.39 -16.79 7.93
CA ARG A 360 9.30 -17.39 6.94
C ARG A 360 9.71 -16.36 5.88
N ALA A 361 8.73 -15.77 5.19
CA ALA A 361 8.96 -14.83 4.10
C ALA A 361 9.67 -13.53 4.52
N ALA A 362 9.49 -13.09 5.77
CA ALA A 362 10.18 -11.93 6.33
C ALA A 362 11.58 -12.24 6.89
N ALA A 363 12.01 -13.50 6.90
CA ALA A 363 13.32 -13.87 7.41
C ALA A 363 14.43 -13.27 6.52
N PRO A 364 15.55 -12.80 7.10
CA PRO A 364 16.65 -12.20 6.32
C PRO A 364 17.14 -13.07 5.16
N ARG A 365 17.22 -14.39 5.37
CA ARG A 365 17.64 -15.35 4.34
C ARG A 365 16.66 -15.40 3.17
N THR A 366 15.35 -15.48 3.42
CA THR A 366 14.33 -15.51 2.38
C THR A 366 14.32 -14.21 1.59
N LEU A 367 14.37 -13.06 2.27
CA LEU A 367 14.43 -11.75 1.63
C LEU A 367 15.69 -11.61 0.75
N ARG A 368 16.87 -11.98 1.25
CA ARG A 368 18.11 -11.99 0.45
C ARG A 368 18.03 -12.96 -0.72
N SER A 369 17.36 -14.10 -0.57
CA SER A 369 17.13 -15.06 -1.68
C SER A 369 16.30 -14.45 -2.80
N VAL A 370 15.20 -13.77 -2.47
CA VAL A 370 14.35 -13.06 -3.44
C VAL A 370 15.13 -11.97 -4.18
N VAL A 371 15.81 -11.09 -3.43
CA VAL A 371 16.65 -10.01 -3.99
C VAL A 371 17.71 -10.60 -4.94
N THR A 372 18.37 -11.68 -4.51
CA THR A 372 19.41 -12.34 -5.31
C THR A 372 18.85 -13.01 -6.57
N ALA A 373 17.68 -13.65 -6.50
CA ALA A 373 17.03 -14.25 -7.65
C ALA A 373 16.69 -13.20 -8.72
N ILE A 374 16.19 -12.03 -8.32
CA ILE A 374 15.91 -10.92 -9.25
C ILE A 374 17.22 -10.35 -9.81
N ALA A 375 18.24 -10.15 -8.97
CA ALA A 375 19.54 -9.64 -9.39
C ALA A 375 20.22 -10.53 -10.44
N ARG A 376 20.16 -11.87 -10.24
CA ARG A 376 20.70 -12.88 -11.17
C ARG A 376 19.84 -13.09 -12.41
N THR A 377 18.60 -12.62 -12.42
CA THR A 377 17.76 -12.62 -13.64
C THR A 377 18.30 -11.55 -14.61
N PRO A 378 18.56 -11.90 -15.89
CA PRO A 378 19.01 -10.93 -16.89
C PRO A 378 18.07 -9.72 -16.95
N PRO A 379 18.58 -8.47 -17.03
CA PRO A 379 17.77 -7.25 -17.07
C PRO A 379 16.56 -7.32 -18.00
N ALA A 380 16.76 -7.74 -19.26
CA ALA A 380 15.72 -7.88 -20.26
C ALA A 380 14.61 -8.90 -19.89
N ALA A 381 14.88 -9.83 -18.98
CA ALA A 381 13.93 -10.84 -18.53
C ALA A 381 13.20 -10.45 -17.22
N ARG A 382 13.67 -9.44 -16.48
CA ARG A 382 13.08 -9.03 -15.19
C ARG A 382 11.63 -8.56 -15.33
N GLY A 383 11.29 -7.95 -16.48
CA GLY A 383 9.93 -7.52 -16.78
C GLY A 383 8.90 -8.64 -16.84
N ALA A 384 9.32 -9.89 -17.05
CA ALA A 384 8.45 -11.06 -17.07
C ALA A 384 8.21 -11.69 -15.68
N LEU A 385 8.94 -11.24 -14.65
CA LEU A 385 8.79 -11.77 -13.30
C LEU A 385 7.45 -11.37 -12.67
N LEU A 386 6.88 -12.29 -11.90
CA LEU A 386 5.62 -12.14 -11.18
C LEU A 386 5.87 -11.65 -9.76
N TYR A 387 5.58 -10.37 -9.50
CA TYR A 387 5.79 -9.73 -8.19
C TYR A 387 5.14 -10.48 -7.01
N THR A 388 3.97 -11.10 -7.23
CA THR A 388 3.24 -11.87 -6.21
C THR A 388 3.01 -13.33 -6.60
N GLY A 389 3.78 -13.83 -7.57
CA GLY A 389 3.48 -15.08 -8.27
C GLY A 389 2.19 -15.04 -9.07
N THR A 390 1.77 -16.20 -9.59
CA THR A 390 0.55 -16.34 -10.40
C THR A 390 -0.68 -15.85 -9.63
N HIS A 391 -1.57 -15.13 -10.31
CA HIS A 391 -2.74 -14.52 -9.70
C HIS A 391 -4.01 -14.87 -10.47
N ASP A 392 -5.04 -15.29 -9.74
CA ASP A 392 -6.40 -15.47 -10.23
C ASP A 392 -7.29 -14.33 -9.70
N VAL A 393 -7.76 -13.48 -10.60
CA VAL A 393 -8.57 -12.29 -10.28
C VAL A 393 -9.92 -12.64 -9.63
N HIS A 394 -10.41 -13.87 -9.79
CA HIS A 394 -11.67 -14.35 -9.22
C HIS A 394 -11.49 -15.10 -7.90
N ALA A 395 -10.26 -15.49 -7.53
CA ALA A 395 -10.02 -16.35 -6.38
C ALA A 395 -9.05 -15.79 -5.36
N ASP A 396 -8.10 -14.95 -5.76
CA ASP A 396 -6.99 -14.54 -4.92
C ASP A 396 -7.27 -13.21 -4.19
N VAL A 397 -6.49 -12.94 -3.14
CA VAL A 397 -6.56 -11.73 -2.29
C VAL A 397 -5.16 -11.17 -2.08
N GLY A 398 -5.01 -9.86 -2.26
CA GLY A 398 -3.78 -9.11 -1.98
C GLY A 398 -3.94 -8.18 -0.79
N CYS A 399 -3.39 -8.58 0.36
CA CYS A 399 -3.44 -7.83 1.61
C CYS A 399 -2.27 -6.85 1.74
N THR A 400 -2.57 -5.58 2.02
CA THR A 400 -1.60 -4.56 2.39
C THR A 400 -2.03 -3.87 3.67
N ASN A 401 -1.24 -3.99 4.73
CA ASN A 401 -1.52 -3.30 5.99
C ASN A 401 -0.57 -2.13 6.17
N VAL A 402 -1.12 -0.91 6.09
CA VAL A 402 -0.40 0.34 6.34
C VAL A 402 -0.88 1.03 7.62
N SER A 403 -1.61 0.34 8.49
CA SER A 403 -2.14 0.91 9.74
C SER A 403 -1.06 1.37 10.71
N ARG A 404 0.17 0.86 10.57
CA ARG A 404 1.34 1.29 11.34
C ARG A 404 2.19 2.34 10.63
N ALA A 405 1.95 2.57 9.34
CA ALA A 405 2.59 3.63 8.58
C ALA A 405 1.76 4.90 8.80
N ALA A 406 2.11 5.66 9.84
CA ALA A 406 1.27 6.74 10.33
C ALA A 406 1.29 7.95 9.39
N VAL A 407 0.12 8.50 9.11
CA VAL A 407 0.01 9.84 8.53
C VAL A 407 0.58 10.83 9.55
N PRO A 408 1.47 11.77 9.15
CA PRO A 408 2.03 12.76 10.05
C PRO A 408 0.93 13.46 10.88
N LYS A 409 1.05 13.36 12.21
CA LYS A 409 0.09 13.93 13.16
C LYS A 409 0.27 15.44 13.27
N GLY A 410 -0.82 16.14 13.61
CA GLY A 410 -0.83 17.59 13.75
C GLY A 410 -0.95 18.33 12.42
N ALA A 411 -0.70 19.64 12.45
CA ALA A 411 -0.82 20.51 11.29
C ALA A 411 0.32 20.30 10.28
N TRP A 412 0.03 20.52 8.99
CA TRP A 412 0.99 20.50 7.89
C TRP A 412 1.16 21.94 7.37
N GLY A 413 1.65 22.82 8.25
CA GLY A 413 1.73 24.26 7.97
C GLY A 413 0.35 24.84 7.61
N PRO A 414 0.23 25.59 6.48
CA PRO A 414 -1.00 26.26 6.11
C PRO A 414 -2.12 25.31 5.67
N LEU A 415 -1.83 24.03 5.43
CA LEU A 415 -2.86 23.01 5.17
C LEU A 415 -3.64 22.66 6.45
N GLY A 416 -3.10 22.92 7.64
CA GLY A 416 -3.71 22.43 8.88
C GLY A 416 -3.59 20.90 9.03
N PRO A 417 -4.34 20.27 9.95
CA PRO A 417 -4.26 18.84 10.19
C PRO A 417 -4.94 18.02 9.10
N CYS A 418 -4.30 16.92 8.69
CA CYS A 418 -4.92 15.95 7.79
C CYS A 418 -6.13 15.30 8.47
N ARG A 419 -7.29 15.36 7.83
CA ARG A 419 -8.56 14.85 8.35
C ARG A 419 -8.82 13.40 7.96
N TRP A 420 -8.37 13.00 6.79
CA TRP A 420 -8.50 11.65 6.26
C TRP A 420 -7.45 11.41 5.16
N TYR A 421 -7.11 10.15 4.94
CA TYR A 421 -6.37 9.74 3.76
C TYR A 421 -7.06 8.57 3.05
N ARG A 422 -7.14 8.63 1.73
CA ARG A 422 -7.82 7.62 0.92
C ARG A 422 -7.03 7.34 -0.34
N ARG A 423 -7.14 6.11 -0.83
CA ARG A 423 -6.96 5.82 -2.26
C ARG A 423 -8.14 6.47 -3.04
N PRO A 424 -7.87 7.32 -4.05
CA PRO A 424 -8.89 7.80 -5.00
C PRO A 424 -9.47 6.68 -5.87
N ASP A 425 -10.59 6.94 -6.54
CA ASP A 425 -11.18 6.03 -7.53
C ASP A 425 -10.31 5.99 -8.79
N ALA A 426 -9.24 5.21 -8.71
CA ALA A 426 -8.29 4.97 -9.77
C ALA A 426 -8.36 3.51 -10.22
N ALA A 427 -7.37 3.06 -10.99
CA ALA A 427 -7.37 1.73 -11.59
C ALA A 427 -7.73 0.61 -10.59
N PRO A 428 -8.61 -0.33 -10.98
CA PRO A 428 -9.00 -1.45 -10.14
C PRO A 428 -7.84 -2.42 -9.93
N ILE A 429 -7.76 -3.01 -8.73
CA ILE A 429 -6.81 -4.07 -8.38
C ILE A 429 -7.63 -5.24 -7.80
N PRO A 430 -8.05 -6.20 -8.64
CA PRO A 430 -8.91 -7.31 -8.20
C PRO A 430 -8.37 -8.02 -6.95
N GLY A 431 -9.24 -8.24 -5.97
CA GLY A 431 -8.89 -8.93 -4.72
C GLY A 431 -8.05 -8.10 -3.75
N SER A 432 -7.84 -6.80 -4.00
CA SER A 432 -7.11 -5.94 -3.05
C SER A 432 -7.86 -5.80 -1.73
N PHE A 433 -7.11 -5.89 -0.62
CA PHE A 433 -7.57 -5.69 0.75
C PHE A 433 -6.55 -4.82 1.49
N ARG A 434 -6.87 -3.56 1.74
CA ARG A 434 -5.94 -2.59 2.33
C ARG A 434 -6.48 -2.03 3.65
N LEU A 435 -5.79 -2.35 4.75
CA LEU A 435 -6.05 -1.75 6.07
C LEU A 435 -5.27 -0.45 6.23
N GLN A 436 -5.99 0.62 6.59
CA GLN A 436 -5.43 1.95 6.83
C GLN A 436 -5.28 2.25 8.32
N GLU A 437 -4.51 3.29 8.65
CA GLU A 437 -4.40 3.79 10.02
C GLU A 437 -5.79 4.23 10.52
N ALA A 438 -6.05 4.06 11.81
CA ALA A 438 -7.31 4.49 12.40
C ALA A 438 -7.43 6.02 12.36
N GLU A 439 -8.55 6.47 11.83
CA GLU A 439 -8.98 7.87 11.82
C GLU A 439 -10.10 8.02 12.83
N GLY A 440 -9.88 8.79 13.90
CA GLY A 440 -10.88 8.96 14.97
C GLY A 440 -11.32 7.63 15.61
N GLY A 441 -10.42 6.66 15.73
CA GLY A 441 -10.71 5.34 16.30
C GLY A 441 -11.39 4.35 15.35
N VAL A 442 -11.40 4.63 14.05
CA VAL A 442 -12.00 3.76 13.02
C VAL A 442 -11.00 3.52 11.90
N HIS A 443 -10.73 2.25 11.58
CA HIS A 443 -9.90 1.88 10.44
C HIS A 443 -10.72 1.89 9.14
N PRO A 444 -10.33 2.69 8.14
CA PRO A 444 -10.79 2.49 6.78
C PRO A 444 -10.14 1.24 6.18
N ILE A 445 -10.94 0.43 5.50
CA ILE A 445 -10.51 -0.78 4.79
C ILE A 445 -10.91 -0.62 3.33
N ALA A 446 -9.95 -0.38 2.45
CA ALA A 446 -10.21 -0.32 1.01
C ALA A 446 -10.20 -1.75 0.45
N VAL A 447 -11.27 -2.12 -0.24
CA VAL A 447 -11.39 -3.39 -0.97
C VAL A 447 -11.68 -3.14 -2.44
N CYS A 448 -11.22 -4.03 -3.32
CA CYS A 448 -11.54 -3.97 -4.74
C CYS A 448 -12.08 -5.33 -5.21
N LEU A 449 -13.40 -5.40 -5.33
CA LEU A 449 -14.14 -6.64 -5.54
C LEU A 449 -15.18 -6.47 -6.66
N PHE A 450 -15.62 -7.59 -7.24
CA PHE A 450 -16.72 -7.54 -8.21
C PHE A 450 -18.01 -7.08 -7.52
N GLU A 451 -18.92 -6.46 -8.26
CA GLU A 451 -20.13 -5.87 -7.68
C GLU A 451 -20.97 -6.88 -6.89
N GLY A 452 -21.10 -8.11 -7.39
CA GLY A 452 -21.79 -9.19 -6.67
C GLY A 452 -21.09 -9.60 -5.37
N GLU A 453 -19.76 -9.55 -5.32
CA GLU A 453 -18.99 -9.84 -4.11
C GLU A 453 -19.10 -8.69 -3.10
N LEU A 454 -19.10 -7.43 -3.55
CA LEU A 454 -19.29 -6.26 -2.69
C LEU A 454 -20.66 -6.31 -1.99
N LYS A 455 -21.74 -6.54 -2.75
CA LYS A 455 -23.10 -6.65 -2.21
C LYS A 455 -23.20 -7.81 -1.22
N ALA A 456 -22.62 -8.96 -1.54
CA ALA A 456 -22.62 -10.11 -0.65
C ALA A 456 -21.78 -9.88 0.62
N LEU A 457 -20.64 -9.19 0.53
CA LEU A 457 -19.83 -8.85 1.70
C LEU A 457 -20.52 -7.81 2.60
N GLU A 458 -21.25 -6.86 2.01
CA GLU A 458 -22.10 -5.91 2.75
C GLU A 458 -23.23 -6.62 3.51
N GLN A 459 -23.78 -7.69 2.94
CA GLN A 459 -24.84 -8.51 3.53
C GLN A 459 -24.33 -9.64 4.45
N ASP A 460 -23.01 -9.84 4.52
CA ASP A 460 -22.41 -10.93 5.27
C ASP A 460 -22.52 -10.69 6.78
N GLU A 461 -23.39 -11.46 7.46
CA GLU A 461 -23.67 -11.26 8.89
C GLU A 461 -22.43 -11.37 9.79
N ALA A 462 -21.43 -12.18 9.41
CA ALA A 462 -20.22 -12.32 10.21
C ALA A 462 -19.34 -11.08 10.06
N TRP A 463 -19.14 -10.59 8.83
CA TRP A 463 -18.38 -9.38 8.52
C TRP A 463 -19.05 -8.12 9.06
N GLY A 464 -20.37 -7.99 8.88
CA GLY A 464 -21.19 -6.85 9.30
C GLY A 464 -21.18 -6.58 10.81
N LYS A 465 -20.81 -7.58 11.64
CA LYS A 465 -20.58 -7.40 13.10
C LYS A 465 -19.41 -6.47 13.41
N TYR A 466 -18.47 -6.33 12.47
CA TYR A 466 -17.20 -5.64 12.71
C TYR A 466 -16.94 -4.48 11.77
N ALA A 467 -17.48 -4.49 10.55
CA ALA A 467 -17.24 -3.43 9.58
C ALA A 467 -18.50 -3.08 8.77
N THR A 468 -18.61 -1.82 8.38
CA THR A 468 -19.75 -1.29 7.62
C THR A 468 -19.28 -0.60 6.35
N CYS A 469 -19.91 -0.86 5.21
CA CYS A 469 -19.60 -0.17 3.96
C CYS A 469 -20.05 1.31 4.05
N ILE A 470 -19.25 2.24 3.51
CA ILE A 470 -19.62 3.67 3.39
C ILE A 470 -20.13 4.05 1.99
N VAL A 471 -20.29 3.05 1.12
CA VAL A 471 -21.03 3.17 -0.13
C VAL A 471 -22.14 2.13 -0.09
N SER A 472 -23.37 2.54 0.21
CA SER A 472 -24.50 1.64 -0.05
C SER A 472 -24.66 1.55 -1.56
N LEU A 473 -24.41 0.38 -2.13
CA LEU A 473 -24.69 0.08 -3.55
C LEU A 473 -26.20 -0.07 -3.80
N VAL A 474 -27.04 0.32 -2.83
CA VAL A 474 -28.49 0.35 -2.98
C VAL A 474 -28.84 1.67 -3.66
N ASP A 475 -29.04 1.58 -4.98
CA ASP A 475 -29.78 2.58 -5.74
C ASP A 475 -31.06 2.97 -4.99
N GLY A 476 -31.18 4.26 -4.67
CA GLY A 476 -32.45 4.98 -4.50
C GLY A 476 -33.46 4.44 -3.49
N ALA A 477 -33.25 4.71 -2.20
CA ALA A 477 -34.38 5.03 -1.30
C ALA A 477 -33.87 5.74 -0.04
N VAL A 478 -34.08 7.06 0.01
CA VAL A 478 -34.14 7.80 1.26
C VAL A 478 -35.34 7.25 2.05
N SER A 479 -35.10 6.31 2.96
CA SER A 479 -36.03 5.99 4.03
C SER A 479 -35.64 6.82 5.25
N CYS A 480 -36.16 8.04 5.28
CA CYS A 480 -36.21 8.87 6.47
C CYS A 480 -37.02 8.12 7.54
N SER A 481 -36.35 7.51 8.53
CA SER A 481 -37.03 6.99 9.70
C SER A 481 -37.34 8.14 10.64
N GLN A 482 -38.51 8.75 10.42
CA GLN A 482 -39.15 9.58 11.43
C GLN A 482 -39.39 8.74 12.69
N THR A 483 -38.66 9.05 13.75
CA THR A 483 -39.00 8.61 15.09
C THR A 483 -40.19 9.44 15.55
N ARG A 484 -41.36 8.80 15.61
CA ARG A 484 -42.50 9.30 16.39
C ARG A 484 -42.09 9.34 17.86
N ARG A 485 -42.08 10.53 18.45
CA ARG A 485 -42.84 10.87 19.66
C ARG A 485 -42.91 12.38 19.82
#